data_AF-A0A9D5VC73-F1
#
_entry.id   AF-A0A9D5VC73-F1
#
_cell.length_a   1.000
_cell.length_b   1.000
_cell.length_c   1.000
_cell.angle_alpha   90.00
_cell.angle_beta   90.00
_cell.angle_gamma   90.00
#
_symmetry.space_group_name_H-M   'P 1'
#
loop_
_entity.id
_entity.type
_entity.pdbx_description
1 polymer ?
#
loop_
_entity_poly.entity_id
_entity_poly.type
_entity_poly.pdbx_seq_one_letter_code
_entity_poly.pdbx_strand_id
1 'polypeptide(L)'
;MMNTDALRIAALSILVLAAGFALAYQFVEPAPPTRITLAAGSKSGAYYAFAKRYHQILAREGIELAILETAGSVENIRLLNQAQADVAFVQGGTGDAAATPDLVSLGSLYFEPLWLFVQDDSGIDSVRALAGRTVAAGADGSGTWAVAGQLLADNGVDVEGPGVRRLSSDDAARALIAGDVDAAFFVSSPSSPLIRGLLDAPGLGLVSFARADAYTRRHRHLSAVTLHRGVLDLGRDVPDHDTALLAPAATLAARSGLHPALQTLLVQAAGEIHGAGGLFEEPGQFPSARFVDFPLSDDARRFLEDGPSLLQKYLPFWAAAMLDRLKVMLVPLIALMMPLMKILPPTYRWRIRSRIYTWYGDLTRIEREAETAPDGVARGALLERLAALERDVRRLHVPLSYTDEVYNLRLHIDLVTRRLTSSD
;
A
#
# COMPACT_ATOMS: atom_id res chain seq x y z
N MET A 1 -28.33 -2.73 -41.85
CA MET A 1 -28.59 -1.65 -40.87
C MET A 1 -29.14 -2.28 -39.61
N MET A 2 -28.53 -2.00 -38.45
CA MET A 2 -28.91 -2.57 -37.16
C MET A 2 -30.31 -2.09 -36.76
N ASN A 3 -31.21 -3.01 -36.39
CA ASN A 3 -32.59 -2.70 -36.02
C ASN A 3 -32.61 -1.76 -34.80
N THR A 4 -33.43 -0.71 -34.80
CA THR A 4 -33.51 0.31 -33.73
C THR A 4 -33.84 -0.30 -32.37
N ASP A 5 -34.57 -1.42 -32.34
CA ASP A 5 -34.85 -2.17 -31.12
C ASP A 5 -33.63 -2.91 -30.56
N ALA A 6 -32.74 -3.43 -31.42
CA ALA A 6 -31.47 -4.02 -30.99
C ALA A 6 -30.56 -2.95 -30.38
N LEU A 7 -30.55 -1.75 -30.98
CA LEU A 7 -29.86 -0.58 -30.45
C LEU A 7 -30.37 -0.16 -29.07
N ARG A 8 -31.69 -0.16 -28.85
CA ARG A 8 -32.28 0.18 -27.53
C ARG A 8 -31.93 -0.84 -26.45
N ILE A 9 -32.00 -2.13 -26.77
CA ILE A 9 -31.65 -3.21 -25.83
C ILE A 9 -30.15 -3.19 -25.51
N ALA A 10 -29.30 -2.99 -26.52
CA ALA A 10 -27.86 -2.82 -26.33
C ALA A 10 -27.54 -1.58 -25.49
N ALA A 11 -28.20 -0.45 -25.76
CA ALA A 11 -28.02 0.78 -24.98
C ALA A 11 -28.42 0.60 -23.50
N LEU A 12 -29.55 -0.06 -23.23
CA LEU A 12 -29.97 -0.36 -21.85
C LEU A 12 -28.97 -1.29 -21.14
N SER A 13 -28.45 -2.27 -21.86
CA SER A 13 -27.46 -3.23 -21.35
C SER A 13 -26.14 -2.57 -21.01
N ILE A 14 -25.67 -1.67 -21.88
CA ILE A 14 -24.49 -0.83 -21.62
C ILE A 14 -24.74 0.08 -20.41
N LEU A 15 -25.94 0.65 -20.28
CA LEU A 15 -26.28 1.51 -19.16
C LEU A 15 -26.29 0.73 -17.83
N VAL A 16 -26.82 -0.50 -17.82
CA VAL A 16 -26.78 -1.39 -16.65
C VAL A 16 -25.33 -1.77 -16.31
N LEU A 17 -24.51 -2.10 -17.30
CA LEU A 17 -23.08 -2.38 -17.11
C LEU A 17 -22.33 -1.16 -16.58
N ALA A 18 -22.58 0.03 -17.13
CA ALA A 18 -21.96 1.27 -16.68
C ALA A 18 -22.40 1.63 -15.26
N ALA A 19 -23.67 1.45 -14.91
CA ALA A 19 -24.18 1.67 -13.55
C ALA A 19 -23.58 0.66 -12.55
N GLY A 20 -23.50 -0.62 -12.92
CA GLY A 20 -22.85 -1.65 -12.12
C GLY A 20 -21.35 -1.39 -11.94
N PHE A 21 -20.67 -0.94 -13.00
CA PHE A 21 -19.27 -0.54 -12.95
C PHE A 21 -19.06 0.69 -12.06
N ALA A 22 -19.89 1.72 -12.20
CA ALA A 22 -19.84 2.91 -11.36
C ALA A 22 -20.06 2.58 -9.88
N LEU A 23 -21.00 1.66 -9.58
CA LEU A 23 -21.23 1.17 -8.22
C LEU A 23 -20.02 0.37 -7.71
N ALA A 24 -19.46 -0.53 -8.51
CA ALA A 24 -18.27 -1.30 -8.15
C ALA A 24 -17.04 -0.40 -7.93
N TYR A 25 -16.88 0.64 -8.75
CA TYR A 25 -15.78 1.60 -8.65
C TYR A 25 -15.75 2.34 -7.30
N GLN A 26 -16.91 2.51 -6.65
CA GLN A 26 -16.98 3.10 -5.30
C GLN A 26 -16.34 2.23 -4.21
N PHE A 27 -16.19 0.92 -4.46
CA PHE A 27 -15.56 -0.03 -3.53
C PHE A 27 -14.09 -0.30 -3.87
N VAL A 28 -13.54 0.33 -4.91
CA VAL A 28 -12.13 0.20 -5.28
C VAL A 28 -11.34 1.33 -4.63
N GLU A 29 -10.18 1.01 -4.07
CA GLU A 29 -9.32 2.01 -3.43
C GLU A 29 -8.92 3.12 -4.43
N PRO A 30 -8.98 4.40 -4.01
CA PRO A 30 -8.62 5.54 -4.86
C PRO A 30 -7.15 5.50 -5.26
N ALA A 31 -6.77 6.21 -6.33
CA ALA A 31 -5.37 6.43 -6.75
C ALA A 31 -4.41 6.60 -5.58
N PRO A 32 -3.24 5.92 -5.58
CA PRO A 32 -2.29 6.13 -4.50
C PRO A 32 -1.93 7.62 -4.52
N PRO A 33 -1.85 8.28 -3.35
CA PRO A 33 -1.46 9.69 -3.33
C PRO A 33 -0.08 9.84 -3.95
N THR A 34 0.10 10.89 -4.75
CA THR A 34 1.37 11.20 -5.41
C THR A 34 2.34 11.95 -4.50
N ARG A 35 1.92 12.29 -3.28
CA ARG A 35 2.75 12.94 -2.28
C ARG A 35 2.56 12.24 -0.94
N ILE A 36 3.66 11.97 -0.26
CA ILE A 36 3.69 11.48 1.12
C ILE A 36 4.78 12.16 1.92
N THR A 37 4.65 12.09 3.24
CA THR A 37 5.51 12.77 4.19
C THR A 37 6.27 11.76 5.05
N LEU A 38 7.59 11.87 5.12
CA LEU A 38 8.46 11.00 5.91
C LEU A 38 9.12 11.79 7.04
N ALA A 39 8.80 11.44 8.28
CA ALA A 39 9.48 11.96 9.46
C ALA A 39 10.79 11.21 9.71
N ALA A 40 11.90 11.96 9.65
CA ALA A 40 13.25 11.40 9.67
C ALA A 40 13.95 11.72 11.00
N GLY A 41 14.73 12.79 11.03
CA GLY A 41 15.55 13.20 12.16
C GLY A 41 16.34 14.44 11.77
N SER A 42 17.39 14.77 12.54
CA SER A 42 18.26 15.90 12.21
C SER A 42 18.90 15.74 10.83
N LYS A 43 19.16 16.86 10.13
CA LYS A 43 19.82 16.85 8.81
C LYS A 43 21.20 16.20 8.77
N SER A 44 21.89 16.16 9.90
CA SER A 44 23.19 15.50 10.06
C SER A 44 23.09 14.00 10.38
N GLY A 45 21.90 13.51 10.72
CA GLY A 45 21.67 12.12 11.14
C GLY A 45 21.45 11.12 10.01
N ALA A 46 21.56 9.84 10.35
CA ALA A 46 21.38 8.72 9.41
C ALA A 46 19.97 8.68 8.80
N TYR A 47 18.93 8.89 9.61
CA TYR A 47 17.54 8.94 9.13
C TYR A 47 17.34 9.95 8.01
N TYR A 48 17.88 11.17 8.15
CA TYR A 48 17.74 12.18 7.09
C TYR A 48 18.56 11.83 5.84
N ALA A 49 19.73 11.21 6.02
CA ALA A 49 20.54 10.70 4.91
C ALA A 49 19.81 9.59 4.13
N PHE A 50 19.21 8.63 4.82
CA PHE A 50 18.39 7.59 4.19
C PHE A 50 17.11 8.15 3.58
N ALA A 51 16.42 9.08 4.24
CA ALA A 51 15.23 9.74 3.70
C ALA A 51 15.48 10.37 2.32
N LYS A 52 16.66 10.95 2.10
CA LYS A 52 17.07 11.47 0.79
C LYS A 52 17.19 10.38 -0.29
N ARG A 53 17.68 9.19 0.07
CA ARG A 53 17.72 8.03 -0.84
C ARG A 53 16.31 7.53 -1.15
N TYR A 54 15.43 7.42 -0.15
CA TYR A 54 14.02 7.10 -0.36
C TYR A 54 13.34 8.12 -1.29
N HIS A 55 13.59 9.41 -1.09
CA HIS A 55 13.06 10.47 -1.95
C HIS A 55 13.47 10.27 -3.43
N GLN A 56 14.74 9.94 -3.67
CA GLN A 56 15.23 9.69 -5.03
C GLN A 56 14.59 8.45 -5.68
N ILE A 57 14.37 7.37 -4.92
CA ILE A 57 13.76 6.15 -5.45
C ILE A 57 12.28 6.36 -5.74
N LEU A 58 11.53 6.95 -4.80
CA LEU A 58 10.11 7.21 -4.96
C LEU A 58 9.82 8.20 -6.11
N ALA A 59 10.70 9.17 -6.33
CA ALA A 59 10.58 10.11 -7.44
C ALA A 59 10.64 9.41 -8.82
N ARG A 60 11.34 8.27 -8.95
CA ARG A 60 11.37 7.48 -10.19
C ARG A 60 9.99 6.92 -10.56
N GLU A 61 9.17 6.65 -9.55
CA GLU A 61 7.79 6.17 -9.69
C GLU A 61 6.74 7.30 -9.67
N GLY A 62 7.19 8.56 -9.72
CA GLY A 62 6.30 9.73 -9.73
C GLY A 62 5.69 10.08 -8.37
N ILE A 63 6.28 9.59 -7.27
CA ILE A 63 5.85 9.88 -5.91
C ILE A 63 6.79 10.92 -5.28
N GLU A 64 6.23 12.05 -4.85
CA GLU A 64 6.92 13.10 -4.12
C GLU A 64 7.01 12.73 -2.62
N LEU A 65 8.23 12.58 -2.11
CA LEU A 65 8.47 12.36 -0.69
C LEU A 65 8.93 13.66 -0.01
N ALA A 66 8.08 14.25 0.84
CA ALA A 66 8.45 15.38 1.68
C ALA A 66 9.15 14.89 2.95
N ILE A 67 10.41 15.29 3.16
CA ILE A 67 11.20 14.88 4.33
C ILE A 67 11.01 15.90 5.45
N LEU A 68 10.54 15.45 6.62
CA LEU A 68 10.47 16.26 7.83
C LEU A 68 11.72 16.06 8.68
N GLU A 69 12.36 17.17 9.04
CA GLU A 69 13.39 17.20 10.08
C GLU A 69 12.70 17.17 11.45
N THR A 70 13.18 16.29 12.34
CA THR A 70 12.60 16.05 13.66
C THR A 70 13.71 15.82 14.69
N ALA A 71 13.33 15.79 15.97
CA ALA A 71 14.20 15.44 17.09
C ALA A 71 14.50 13.92 17.17
N GLY A 72 13.80 13.07 16.41
CA GLY A 72 14.02 11.63 16.35
C GLY A 72 12.76 10.78 16.63
N SER A 73 12.97 9.53 17.03
CA SER A 73 11.94 8.48 17.08
C SER A 73 10.68 8.83 17.88
N VAL A 74 10.81 9.44 19.07
CA VAL A 74 9.64 9.80 19.90
C VAL A 74 8.79 10.88 19.23
N GLU A 75 9.43 11.90 18.63
CA GLU A 75 8.70 12.90 17.85
C GLU A 75 8.09 12.29 16.58
N ASN A 76 8.81 11.39 15.92
CA ASN A 76 8.33 10.69 14.73
C ASN A 76 7.06 9.89 14.99
N ILE A 77 7.01 9.12 16.08
CA ILE A 77 5.82 8.38 16.51
C ILE A 77 4.66 9.35 16.80
N ARG A 78 4.93 10.47 17.49
CA ARG A 78 3.93 11.51 17.75
C ARG A 78 3.36 12.08 16.45
N LEU A 79 4.21 12.40 15.46
CA LEU A 79 3.78 12.95 14.17
C LEU A 79 2.97 11.94 13.35
N LEU A 80 3.33 10.66 13.39
CA LEU A 80 2.53 9.59 12.78
C LEU A 80 1.13 9.50 13.40
N ASN A 81 1.04 9.46 14.73
CA ASN A 81 -0.24 9.40 15.45
C ASN A 81 -1.13 10.63 15.19
N GLN A 82 -0.52 11.81 15.03
CA GLN A 82 -1.22 13.05 14.75
C GLN A 82 -1.55 13.24 13.25
N ALA A 83 -1.27 12.24 12.41
CA ALA A 83 -1.41 12.30 10.95
C ALA A 83 -0.67 13.48 10.29
N GLN A 84 0.42 13.94 10.92
CA GLN A 84 1.32 14.97 10.37
C GLN A 84 2.46 14.36 9.54
N ALA A 85 2.69 13.05 9.69
CA ALA A 85 3.55 12.25 8.84
C ALA A 85 2.79 11.00 8.38
N ASP A 86 3.13 10.48 7.19
CA ASP A 86 2.55 9.25 6.65
C ASP A 86 3.43 8.04 7.00
N VAL A 87 4.75 8.28 7.03
CA VAL A 87 5.81 7.29 7.27
C VAL A 87 6.85 7.94 8.19
N ALA A 88 7.54 7.14 9.00
CA ALA A 88 8.66 7.62 9.78
C ALA A 88 9.74 6.55 10.02
N PHE A 89 10.97 7.00 10.21
CA PHE A 89 12.00 6.14 10.81
C PHE A 89 11.84 6.10 12.33
N VAL A 90 11.88 4.91 12.91
CA VAL A 90 11.68 4.70 14.34
C VAL A 90 12.68 3.67 14.84
N GLN A 91 13.43 4.01 15.88
CA GLN A 91 14.35 3.10 16.54
C GLN A 91 13.58 2.06 17.36
N GLY A 92 13.98 0.79 17.26
CA GLY A 92 13.45 -0.27 18.11
C GLY A 92 13.62 0.03 19.61
N GLY A 93 12.62 -0.34 20.40
CA GLY A 93 12.53 -0.01 21.83
C GLY A 93 11.91 1.34 22.14
N THR A 94 11.53 2.13 21.13
CA THR A 94 10.84 3.43 21.34
C THR A 94 9.35 3.38 21.02
N GLY A 95 8.89 2.34 20.31
CA GLY A 95 7.49 2.14 19.97
C GLY A 95 6.70 1.46 21.08
N ASP A 96 5.44 1.86 21.23
CA ASP A 96 4.44 1.16 22.06
C ASP A 96 3.19 0.90 21.21
N ALA A 97 3.08 -0.33 20.70
CA ALA A 97 1.96 -0.75 19.87
C ALA A 97 0.60 -0.70 20.61
N ALA A 98 0.59 -0.86 21.93
CA ALA A 98 -0.65 -0.78 22.70
C ALA A 98 -1.15 0.66 22.82
N ALA A 99 -0.22 1.62 22.95
CA ALA A 99 -0.55 3.04 22.97
C ALA A 99 -0.85 3.62 21.57
N THR A 100 -0.44 2.93 20.50
CA THR A 100 -0.49 3.46 19.11
C THR A 100 -1.04 2.42 18.11
N PRO A 101 -2.31 1.99 18.27
CA PRO A 101 -2.87 0.86 17.51
C PRO A 101 -3.00 1.12 16.00
N ASP A 102 -2.96 2.38 15.57
CA ASP A 102 -3.05 2.77 14.15
C ASP A 102 -1.70 2.79 13.43
N LEU A 103 -0.61 2.38 14.10
CA LEU A 103 0.73 2.31 13.50
C LEU A 103 1.10 0.87 13.15
N VAL A 104 1.73 0.73 11.99
CA VAL A 104 2.25 -0.55 11.48
C VAL A 104 3.72 -0.41 11.11
N SER A 105 4.46 -1.52 11.17
CA SER A 105 5.82 -1.59 10.65
C SER A 105 5.82 -2.06 9.20
N LEU A 106 6.66 -1.43 8.38
CA LEU A 106 7.02 -1.89 7.05
C LEU A 106 8.30 -2.75 7.06
N GLY A 107 8.91 -2.94 8.23
CA GLY A 107 10.11 -3.74 8.45
C GLY A 107 11.22 -2.97 9.17
N SER A 108 12.13 -3.72 9.79
CA SER A 108 13.42 -3.21 10.24
C SER A 108 14.36 -3.03 9.04
N LEU A 109 15.33 -2.13 9.17
CA LEU A 109 16.11 -1.60 8.04
C LEU A 109 17.61 -1.77 8.19
N TYR A 110 18.15 -1.55 9.39
CA TYR A 110 19.58 -1.64 9.69
C TYR A 110 19.78 -1.57 11.20
N PHE A 111 20.98 -1.92 11.69
CA PHE A 111 21.33 -1.82 13.10
C PHE A 111 21.85 -0.44 13.45
N GLU A 112 21.42 0.07 14.61
CA GLU A 112 21.87 1.34 15.17
C GLU A 112 22.71 1.05 16.42
N PRO A 113 24.04 0.83 16.27
CA PRO A 113 24.87 0.43 17.39
C PRO A 113 24.88 1.51 18.48
N LEU A 114 24.82 1.03 19.72
CA LEU A 114 25.03 1.79 20.95
C LEU A 114 26.53 1.79 21.27
N TRP A 115 27.11 2.96 21.24
CA TRP A 115 28.49 3.22 21.64
C TRP A 115 28.51 3.73 23.07
N LEU A 116 29.42 3.19 23.89
CA LEU A 116 29.74 3.72 25.21
C LEU A 116 31.21 4.11 25.22
N PHE A 117 31.46 5.40 25.07
CA PHE A 117 32.80 5.96 25.17
C PHE A 117 33.07 6.42 26.60
N VAL A 118 34.29 6.21 27.05
CA VAL A 118 34.78 6.57 28.40
C VAL A 118 36.15 7.21 28.29
N GLN A 119 36.58 7.91 29.32
CA GLN A 119 38.00 8.27 29.45
C GLN A 119 38.84 7.00 29.68
N ASP A 120 39.96 6.85 28.98
CA ASP A 120 40.80 5.63 28.98
C ASP A 120 41.27 5.22 30.38
N ASP A 121 41.54 6.20 31.25
CA ASP A 121 42.03 6.01 32.61
C ASP A 121 40.92 5.89 33.66
N SER A 122 39.64 5.92 33.24
CA SER A 122 38.48 5.91 34.15
C SER A 122 38.27 4.59 34.91
N GLY A 123 38.81 3.48 34.39
CA GLY A 123 38.57 2.13 34.90
C GLY A 123 37.12 1.63 34.66
N ILE A 124 36.35 2.29 33.80
CA ILE A 124 34.97 1.93 33.47
C ILE A 124 34.98 0.86 32.37
N ASP A 125 34.57 -0.37 32.72
CA ASP A 125 34.54 -1.52 31.80
C ASP A 125 33.12 -2.04 31.52
N SER A 126 32.11 -1.45 32.16
CA SER A 126 30.74 -1.95 32.14
C SER A 126 29.73 -0.89 32.55
N VAL A 127 28.47 -1.07 32.15
CA VAL A 127 27.37 -0.15 32.52
C VAL A 127 27.21 -0.04 34.05
N ARG A 128 27.46 -1.13 34.79
CA ARG A 128 27.42 -1.11 36.26
C ARG A 128 28.47 -0.19 36.87
N ALA A 129 29.66 -0.08 36.25
CA ALA A 129 30.73 0.79 36.72
C ALA A 129 30.40 2.29 36.59
N LEU A 130 29.30 2.64 35.93
CA LEU A 130 28.78 4.01 35.83
C LEU A 130 28.06 4.48 37.11
N ALA A 131 27.79 3.59 38.07
CA ALA A 131 27.20 3.97 39.34
C ALA A 131 28.10 4.97 40.08
N GLY A 132 27.57 6.17 40.36
CA GLY A 132 28.31 7.26 40.99
C GLY A 132 29.23 8.06 40.06
N ARG A 133 29.17 7.80 38.74
CA ARG A 133 29.89 8.56 37.71
C ARG A 133 28.97 9.59 37.05
N THR A 134 29.58 10.55 36.35
CA THR A 134 28.86 11.51 35.52
C THR A 134 28.78 10.97 34.09
N VAL A 135 27.58 10.67 33.60
CA VAL A 135 27.34 10.04 32.30
C VAL A 135 26.39 10.87 31.44
N ALA A 136 26.76 11.13 30.19
CA ALA A 136 25.85 11.65 29.19
C ALA A 136 25.06 10.50 28.55
N ALA A 137 23.73 10.48 28.72
CA ALA A 137 22.87 9.36 28.30
C ALA A 137 21.94 9.72 27.13
N GLY A 138 22.22 10.79 26.39
CA GLY A 138 21.35 11.30 25.33
C GLY A 138 20.28 12.27 25.81
N ALA A 139 19.77 13.10 24.90
CA ALA A 139 18.75 14.09 25.18
C ALA A 139 17.37 13.44 25.42
N ASP A 140 16.49 14.15 26.12
CA ASP A 140 15.12 13.68 26.34
C ASP A 140 14.41 13.39 25.01
N GLY A 141 13.70 12.25 24.95
CA GLY A 141 13.01 11.79 23.75
C GLY A 141 13.92 11.25 22.63
N SER A 142 15.24 11.19 22.83
CA SER A 142 16.17 10.60 21.84
C SER A 142 16.23 9.07 21.91
N GLY A 143 16.61 8.45 20.79
CA GLY A 143 16.86 7.01 20.73
C GLY A 143 18.01 6.55 21.63
N THR A 144 19.05 7.39 21.80
CA THR A 144 20.13 7.18 22.77
C THR A 144 19.57 7.08 24.19
N TRP A 145 18.70 8.02 24.58
CA TRP A 145 18.10 8.01 25.92
C TRP A 145 17.24 6.79 26.17
N ALA A 146 16.44 6.37 25.19
CA ALA A 146 15.59 5.19 25.32
C ALA A 146 16.38 3.92 25.66
N VAL A 147 17.55 3.71 25.05
CA VAL A 147 18.39 2.53 25.31
C VAL A 147 19.28 2.75 26.53
N ALA A 148 20.02 3.86 26.60
CA ALA A 148 20.97 4.12 27.67
C ALA A 148 20.27 4.18 29.04
N GLY A 149 19.12 4.86 29.13
CA GLY A 149 18.33 4.93 30.35
C GLY A 149 17.87 3.56 30.83
N GLN A 150 17.43 2.69 29.91
CA GLN A 150 17.03 1.33 30.24
C GLN A 150 18.21 0.49 30.74
N LEU A 151 19.37 0.57 30.08
CA LEU A 151 20.57 -0.16 30.53
C LEU A 151 21.08 0.34 31.88
N LEU A 152 21.07 1.66 32.12
CA LEU A 152 21.45 2.27 33.39
C LEU A 152 20.54 1.76 34.53
N ALA A 153 19.22 1.80 34.32
CA ALA A 153 18.24 1.32 35.28
C ALA A 153 18.39 -0.19 35.57
N ASP A 154 18.61 -1.02 34.53
CA ASP A 154 18.84 -2.46 34.67
C ASP A 154 20.09 -2.80 35.52
N ASN A 155 21.06 -1.88 35.58
CA ASN A 155 22.29 -2.03 36.38
C ASN A 155 22.24 -1.29 37.72
N GLY A 156 21.08 -0.72 38.09
CA GLY A 156 20.88 -0.03 39.36
C GLY A 156 21.53 1.36 39.43
N VAL A 157 21.79 2.00 38.28
CA VAL A 157 22.21 3.40 38.23
C VAL A 157 20.97 4.29 38.34
N ASP A 158 21.03 5.29 39.22
CA ASP A 158 19.94 6.26 39.40
C ASP A 158 19.84 7.19 38.18
N VAL A 159 18.83 6.96 37.36
CA VAL A 159 18.59 7.68 36.10
C VAL A 159 18.06 9.10 36.27
N GLU A 160 17.50 9.40 37.44
CA GLU A 160 17.03 10.74 37.84
C GLU A 160 18.08 11.48 38.69
N GLY A 161 19.15 10.78 39.07
CA GLY A 161 20.24 11.32 39.86
C GLY A 161 21.08 12.35 39.07
N PRO A 162 21.80 13.24 39.78
CA PRO A 162 22.57 14.32 39.16
C PRO A 162 23.75 13.83 38.31
N GLY A 163 24.14 12.55 38.44
CA GLY A 163 25.18 11.93 37.63
C GLY A 163 24.74 11.66 36.19
N VAL A 164 23.45 11.58 35.89
CA VAL A 164 22.98 11.31 34.52
C VAL A 164 22.60 12.62 33.83
N ARG A 165 23.34 12.99 32.78
CA ARG A 165 23.13 14.21 31.99
C ARG A 165 22.33 13.90 30.72
N ARG A 166 21.27 14.67 30.45
CA ARG A 166 20.46 14.62 29.24
C ARG A 166 21.02 15.55 28.15
N LEU A 167 22.11 15.13 27.50
CA LEU A 167 22.82 15.96 26.51
C LEU A 167 22.55 15.50 25.07
N SER A 168 22.56 16.45 24.13
CA SER A 168 22.59 16.13 22.69
C SER A 168 23.86 15.35 22.33
N SER A 169 23.91 14.66 21.19
CA SER A 169 25.12 13.94 20.79
C SER A 169 26.34 14.85 20.64
N ASP A 170 26.18 16.05 20.07
CA ASP A 170 27.29 16.99 19.92
C ASP A 170 27.76 17.54 21.29
N ASP A 171 26.83 17.84 22.20
CA ASP A 171 27.16 18.29 23.55
C ASP A 171 27.80 17.19 24.38
N ALA A 172 27.31 15.95 24.27
CA ALA A 172 27.86 14.78 24.94
C ALA A 172 29.29 14.49 24.47
N ALA A 173 29.56 14.57 23.16
CA ALA A 173 30.90 14.40 22.61
C ALA A 173 31.86 15.49 23.10
N ARG A 174 31.43 16.76 23.10
CA ARG A 174 32.25 17.88 23.63
C ARG A 174 32.52 17.72 25.13
N ALA A 175 31.50 17.40 25.91
CA ALA A 175 31.64 17.20 27.36
C ALA A 175 32.55 16.02 27.68
N LEU A 176 32.46 14.91 26.91
CA LEU A 176 33.33 13.75 27.10
C LEU A 176 34.78 14.12 26.77
N ILE A 177 35.05 14.75 25.62
CA ILE A 177 36.40 15.17 25.23
C ILE A 177 37.00 16.17 26.23
N ALA A 178 36.17 17.05 26.79
CA ALA A 178 36.60 18.01 27.81
C ALA A 178 36.83 17.38 29.20
N GLY A 179 36.39 16.14 29.43
CA GLY A 179 36.43 15.49 30.74
C GLY A 179 35.33 15.98 31.71
N ASP A 180 34.32 16.69 31.23
CA ASP A 180 33.17 17.15 32.02
C ASP A 180 32.19 16.01 32.36
N VAL A 181 32.25 14.91 31.60
CA VAL A 181 31.57 13.63 31.88
C VAL A 181 32.56 12.49 31.80
N ASP A 182 32.38 11.47 32.64
CA ASP A 182 33.23 10.27 32.70
C ASP A 182 32.92 9.31 31.54
N ALA A 183 31.68 9.33 31.05
CA ALA A 183 31.19 8.44 30.01
C ALA A 183 30.10 9.10 29.16
N ALA A 184 29.96 8.69 27.90
CA ALA A 184 28.87 9.12 27.04
C ALA A 184 28.35 7.97 26.15
N PHE A 185 27.01 7.85 26.11
CA PHE A 185 26.31 6.96 25.21
C PHE A 185 25.94 7.64 23.90
N PHE A 186 25.99 6.88 22.81
CA PHE A 186 25.54 7.33 21.50
C PHE A 186 24.84 6.17 20.79
N VAL A 187 23.65 6.40 20.22
CA VAL A 187 23.11 5.53 19.18
C VAL A 187 23.34 6.23 17.84
N SER A 188 24.25 5.68 17.02
CA SER A 188 24.63 6.31 15.76
C SER A 188 25.29 5.33 14.81
N SER A 189 25.25 5.63 13.51
CA SER A 189 25.95 4.83 12.49
C SER A 189 27.46 4.82 12.71
N PRO A 190 28.18 3.70 12.46
CA PRO A 190 29.64 3.65 12.46
C PRO A 190 30.27 4.60 11.43
N SER A 191 29.53 4.98 10.38
CA SER A 191 29.99 5.95 9.38
C SER A 191 29.78 7.40 9.80
N SER A 192 29.20 7.66 10.97
CA SER A 192 28.98 9.01 11.48
C SER A 192 30.31 9.74 11.70
N PRO A 193 30.48 10.98 11.21
CA PRO A 193 31.68 11.78 11.47
C PRO A 193 31.95 11.96 12.97
N LEU A 194 30.89 12.06 13.79
CA LEU A 194 31.01 12.19 15.24
C LEU A 194 31.63 10.92 15.85
N ILE A 195 31.15 9.73 15.46
CA ILE A 195 31.67 8.45 15.98
C ILE A 195 33.09 8.22 15.51
N ARG A 196 33.41 8.54 14.25
CA ARG A 196 34.80 8.49 13.75
C ARG A 196 35.72 9.42 14.55
N GLY A 197 35.26 10.64 14.82
CA GLY A 197 35.99 11.60 15.65
C GLY A 197 36.26 11.10 17.07
N LEU A 198 35.30 10.41 17.68
CA LEU A 198 35.46 9.82 19.02
C LEU A 198 36.39 8.60 19.03
N LEU A 199 36.33 7.75 18.00
CA LEU A 199 37.22 6.59 17.86
C LEU A 199 38.68 6.99 17.61
N ASP A 200 38.91 8.10 16.92
CA ASP A 200 40.25 8.64 16.65
C ASP A 200 40.74 9.59 17.78
N ALA A 201 39.88 9.94 18.76
CA ALA A 201 40.23 10.88 19.82
C ALA A 201 41.19 10.23 20.83
N PRO A 202 42.36 10.84 21.11
CA PRO A 202 43.29 10.29 22.09
C PRO A 202 42.70 10.40 23.51
N GLY A 203 42.90 9.36 24.32
CA GLY A 203 42.44 9.32 25.71
C GLY A 203 40.99 8.86 25.88
N LEU A 204 40.30 8.46 24.80
CA LEU A 204 38.98 7.87 24.86
C LEU A 204 39.00 6.38 24.50
N GLY A 205 38.31 5.60 25.33
CA GLY A 205 38.14 4.16 25.17
C GLY A 205 36.72 3.80 24.79
N LEU A 206 36.55 2.71 24.04
CA LEU A 206 35.25 2.13 23.72
C LEU A 206 34.97 0.92 24.63
N VAL A 207 33.87 0.97 25.37
CA VAL A 207 33.48 -0.13 26.28
C VAL A 207 32.80 -1.25 25.50
N SER A 208 33.31 -2.48 25.67
CA SER A 208 32.70 -3.70 25.15
C SER A 208 31.59 -4.21 26.10
N PHE A 209 30.40 -4.47 25.55
CA PHE A 209 29.27 -5.00 26.31
C PHE A 209 29.42 -6.52 26.52
N ALA A 210 30.23 -6.93 27.51
CA ALA A 210 30.48 -8.35 27.81
C ALA A 210 29.20 -9.18 28.09
N ARG A 211 28.09 -8.52 28.45
CA ARG A 211 26.78 -9.15 28.68
C ARG A 211 25.76 -8.86 27.57
N ALA A 212 26.21 -8.56 26.35
CA ALA A 212 25.32 -8.21 25.24
C ALA A 212 24.17 -9.22 25.08
N ASP A 213 24.47 -10.51 25.07
CA ASP A 213 23.46 -11.57 24.96
C ASP A 213 22.40 -11.52 26.07
N ALA A 214 22.79 -11.20 27.31
CA ALA A 214 21.85 -11.09 28.42
C ALA A 214 20.87 -9.94 28.20
N TYR A 215 21.34 -8.80 27.68
CA TYR A 215 20.46 -7.68 27.34
C TYR A 215 19.49 -8.02 26.21
N THR A 216 19.92 -8.72 25.15
CA THR A 216 19.01 -9.14 24.06
C THR A 216 17.91 -10.11 24.54
N ARG A 217 18.16 -10.87 25.61
CA ARG A 217 17.17 -11.77 26.22
C ARG A 217 16.14 -11.01 27.05
N ARG A 218 16.54 -9.90 27.69
CA ARG A 218 15.67 -9.02 28.47
C ARG A 218 14.88 -8.06 27.57
N HIS A 219 15.53 -7.55 26.53
CA HIS A 219 15.04 -6.50 25.66
C HIS A 219 15.04 -6.98 24.21
N ARG A 220 13.88 -7.43 23.73
CA ARG A 220 13.72 -8.08 22.41
C ARG A 220 14.03 -7.17 21.22
N HIS A 221 14.00 -5.87 21.42
CA HIS A 221 14.34 -4.88 20.40
C HIS A 221 15.86 -4.71 20.23
N LEU A 222 16.68 -5.21 21.16
CA LEU A 222 18.14 -5.16 21.08
C LEU A 222 18.72 -6.41 20.43
N SER A 223 19.75 -6.20 19.62
CA SER A 223 20.61 -7.23 19.06
C SER A 223 22.03 -7.08 19.60
N ALA A 224 22.76 -8.19 19.71
CA ALA A 224 24.19 -8.18 19.95
C ALA A 224 24.89 -8.15 18.59
N VAL A 225 25.78 -7.19 18.39
CA VAL A 225 26.59 -7.06 17.17
C VAL A 225 28.05 -6.94 17.56
N THR A 226 28.96 -7.39 16.70
CA THR A 226 30.40 -7.34 16.97
C THR A 226 31.06 -6.35 16.03
N LEU A 227 31.75 -5.36 16.60
CA LEU A 227 32.68 -4.52 15.86
C LEU A 227 34.02 -5.29 15.79
N HIS A 228 34.25 -5.96 14.69
CA HIS A 228 35.43 -6.80 14.51
C HIS A 228 36.71 -5.97 14.48
N ARG A 229 37.78 -6.54 15.02
CA ARG A 229 39.13 -5.98 15.01
C ARG A 229 39.53 -5.53 13.59
N GLY A 230 40.02 -4.30 13.48
CA GLY A 230 40.50 -3.71 12.23
C GLY A 230 39.42 -3.38 11.19
N VAL A 231 38.13 -3.59 11.47
CA VAL A 231 37.06 -3.42 10.47
C VAL A 231 36.91 -1.97 9.99
N LEU A 232 37.31 -0.99 10.80
CA LEU A 232 37.27 0.43 10.43
C LEU A 232 38.55 0.87 9.73
N ASP A 233 39.69 0.34 10.15
CA ASP A 233 41.00 0.55 9.54
C ASP A 233 41.91 -0.65 9.83
N LEU A 234 42.16 -1.49 8.82
CA LEU A 234 43.01 -2.68 8.94
C LEU A 234 44.49 -2.34 9.15
N GLY A 235 44.94 -1.18 8.67
CA GLY A 235 46.34 -0.77 8.78
C GLY A 235 46.69 -0.27 10.18
N ARG A 236 45.74 0.42 10.81
CA ARG A 236 45.85 0.88 12.20
C ARG A 236 45.27 -0.09 13.22
N ASP A 237 44.62 -1.14 12.75
CA ASP A 237 43.94 -2.14 13.59
C ASP A 237 42.87 -1.48 14.48
N VAL A 238 41.91 -0.78 13.86
CA VAL A 238 40.83 -0.06 14.56
C VAL A 238 39.49 -0.77 14.35
N PRO A 239 38.79 -1.20 15.42
CA PRO A 239 39.30 -1.32 16.80
C PRO A 239 40.41 -2.37 16.90
N ASP A 240 41.21 -2.32 17.97
CA ASP A 240 42.37 -3.20 18.20
C ASP A 240 41.97 -4.61 18.70
N HIS A 241 40.70 -4.80 19.03
CA HIS A 241 40.09 -6.07 19.41
C HIS A 241 38.60 -6.10 19.05
N ASP A 242 38.02 -7.29 19.01
CA ASP A 242 36.59 -7.47 18.80
C ASP A 242 35.80 -6.84 19.97
N THR A 243 34.99 -5.84 19.65
CA THR A 243 34.15 -5.14 20.64
C THR A 243 32.70 -5.59 20.48
N ALA A 244 32.11 -6.14 21.55
CA ALA A 244 30.69 -6.46 21.57
C ALA A 244 29.87 -5.19 21.79
N LEU A 245 28.92 -4.92 20.92
CA LEU A 245 28.00 -3.79 20.99
C LEU A 245 26.56 -4.27 21.10
N LEU A 246 25.70 -3.40 21.62
CA LEU A 246 24.25 -3.56 21.53
C LEU A 246 23.73 -2.69 20.41
N ALA A 247 22.75 -3.16 19.66
CA ALA A 247 22.12 -2.38 18.61
C ALA A 247 20.60 -2.61 18.59
N PRO A 248 19.77 -1.58 18.87
CA PRO A 248 18.43 -1.58 18.32
C PRO A 248 18.47 -1.62 16.79
N ALA A 249 17.35 -2.00 16.18
CA ALA A 249 17.16 -1.86 14.73
C ALA A 249 16.37 -0.60 14.42
N ALA A 250 16.78 0.15 13.40
CA ALA A 250 15.92 1.16 12.79
C ALA A 250 14.76 0.46 12.08
N THR A 251 13.55 0.99 12.21
CA THR A 251 12.34 0.48 11.56
C THR A 251 11.68 1.56 10.73
N LEU A 252 11.03 1.16 9.65
CA LEU A 252 10.14 2.03 8.90
C LEU A 252 8.72 1.84 9.43
N ALA A 253 8.21 2.81 10.18
CA ALA A 253 6.84 2.81 10.66
C ALA A 253 5.95 3.60 9.70
N ALA A 254 4.70 3.20 9.56
CA ALA A 254 3.70 3.89 8.76
C ALA A 254 2.35 3.86 9.48
N ARG A 255 1.45 4.76 9.06
CA ARG A 255 0.05 4.66 9.46
C ARG A 255 -0.60 3.46 8.78
N SER A 256 -1.47 2.73 9.50
CA SER A 256 -2.22 1.57 9.00
C SER A 256 -3.07 1.89 7.76
N GLY A 257 -3.57 3.12 7.67
CA GLY A 257 -4.34 3.62 6.52
C GLY A 257 -3.52 4.11 5.32
N LEU A 258 -2.18 3.99 5.34
CA LEU A 258 -1.35 4.32 4.19
C LEU A 258 -1.70 3.38 3.02
N HIS A 259 -1.84 3.91 1.80
CA HIS A 259 -2.27 3.13 0.65
C HIS A 259 -1.34 1.89 0.42
N PRO A 260 -1.87 0.67 0.26
CA PRO A 260 -1.11 -0.59 0.10
C PRO A 260 0.04 -0.53 -0.92
N ALA A 261 -0.23 0.05 -2.09
CA ALA A 261 0.78 0.27 -3.13
C ALA A 261 2.00 1.09 -2.62
N LEU A 262 1.77 2.18 -1.86
CA LEU A 262 2.87 2.98 -1.30
C LEU A 262 3.64 2.22 -0.23
N GLN A 263 2.96 1.44 0.61
CA GLN A 263 3.63 0.55 1.56
C GLN A 263 4.58 -0.41 0.82
N THR A 264 4.11 -1.03 -0.25
CA THR A 264 4.94 -1.94 -1.05
C THR A 264 6.12 -1.23 -1.71
N LEU A 265 5.89 -0.03 -2.26
CA LEU A 265 6.96 0.78 -2.86
C LEU A 265 8.03 1.16 -1.85
N LEU A 266 7.64 1.48 -0.61
CA LEU A 266 8.56 1.79 0.48
C LEU A 266 9.39 0.57 0.90
N VAL A 267 8.78 -0.62 0.96
CA VAL A 267 9.51 -1.87 1.27
C VAL A 267 10.47 -2.23 0.13
N GLN A 268 10.07 -2.02 -1.12
CA GLN A 268 10.96 -2.19 -2.28
C GLN A 268 12.15 -1.22 -2.23
N ALA A 269 11.90 0.06 -1.92
CA ALA A 269 12.95 1.05 -1.70
C ALA A 269 13.87 0.65 -0.54
N ALA A 270 13.31 0.08 0.54
CA ALA A 270 14.08 -0.45 1.65
C ALA A 270 15.02 -1.57 1.21
N GLY A 271 14.56 -2.49 0.35
CA GLY A 271 15.38 -3.54 -0.25
C GLY A 271 16.56 -2.99 -1.07
N GLU A 272 16.33 -1.98 -1.91
CA GLU A 272 17.40 -1.33 -2.70
C GLU A 272 18.41 -0.59 -1.80
N ILE A 273 17.94 0.04 -0.72
CA ILE A 273 18.77 0.89 0.14
C ILE A 273 19.60 0.06 1.13
N HIS A 274 18.97 -0.95 1.73
CA HIS A 274 19.49 -1.67 2.90
C HIS A 274 19.87 -3.13 2.61
N GLY A 275 19.47 -3.69 1.46
CA GLY A 275 19.72 -5.10 1.11
C GLY A 275 21.19 -5.47 0.88
N ALA A 276 22.07 -4.49 0.65
CA ALA A 276 23.50 -4.74 0.45
C ALA A 276 24.23 -5.19 1.74
N GLY A 277 23.63 -4.99 2.91
CA GLY A 277 24.32 -5.17 4.19
C GLY A 277 25.20 -3.97 4.55
N GLY A 278 25.96 -4.11 5.63
CA GLY A 278 26.77 -3.04 6.19
C GLY A 278 27.91 -3.56 7.05
N LEU A 279 28.33 -2.75 8.01
CA LEU A 279 29.40 -3.14 8.94
C LEU A 279 28.94 -4.22 9.93
N PHE A 280 27.65 -4.19 10.28
CA PHE A 280 27.05 -5.09 11.28
C PHE A 280 26.01 -6.03 10.66
N GLU A 281 25.52 -5.69 9.48
CA GLU A 281 24.46 -6.39 8.78
C GLU A 281 24.99 -7.29 7.67
N GLU A 282 24.51 -8.54 7.63
CA GLU A 282 24.79 -9.44 6.51
C GLU A 282 24.01 -9.02 5.24
N PRO A 283 24.54 -9.28 4.04
CA PRO A 283 23.80 -9.07 2.80
C PRO A 283 22.44 -9.80 2.80
N GLY A 284 21.38 -9.09 2.46
CA GLY A 284 20.01 -9.62 2.47
C GLY A 284 19.38 -9.77 3.87
N GLN A 285 20.05 -9.36 4.95
CA GLN A 285 19.48 -9.40 6.30
C GLN A 285 18.32 -8.42 6.48
N PHE A 286 18.39 -7.26 5.83
CA PHE A 286 17.37 -6.22 5.87
C PHE A 286 16.89 -5.84 4.46
N PRO A 287 15.64 -5.37 4.31
CA PRO A 287 14.63 -5.18 5.35
C PRO A 287 14.13 -6.51 5.94
N SER A 288 13.68 -6.50 7.20
CA SER A 288 13.28 -7.72 7.92
C SER A 288 11.98 -7.56 8.70
N ALA A 289 11.27 -8.68 8.89
CA ALA A 289 10.12 -8.80 9.77
C ALA A 289 10.52 -8.87 11.27
N ARG A 290 11.81 -9.02 11.56
CA ARG A 290 12.34 -9.12 12.92
C ARG A 290 12.65 -7.73 13.48
N PHE A 291 12.79 -7.63 14.81
CA PHE A 291 13.22 -6.39 15.50
C PHE A 291 12.28 -5.19 15.29
N VAL A 292 10.98 -5.45 15.22
CA VAL A 292 9.94 -4.42 15.06
C VAL A 292 9.14 -4.25 16.34
N ASP A 293 8.82 -3.01 16.68
CA ASP A 293 7.97 -2.68 17.85
C ASP A 293 6.47 -2.69 17.51
N PHE A 294 6.12 -2.37 16.25
CA PHE A 294 4.76 -2.35 15.75
C PHE A 294 4.42 -3.63 14.97
N PRO A 295 3.13 -4.02 14.90
CA PRO A 295 2.68 -5.10 14.03
C PRO A 295 3.10 -4.84 12.58
N LEU A 296 3.62 -5.87 11.90
CA LEU A 296 3.90 -5.77 10.46
C LEU A 296 2.61 -5.57 9.68
N SER A 297 2.64 -4.61 8.75
CA SER A 297 1.62 -4.50 7.71
C SER A 297 1.51 -5.80 6.92
N ASP A 298 0.29 -6.16 6.52
CA ASP A 298 0.04 -7.33 5.69
C ASP A 298 0.67 -7.22 4.29
N ASP A 299 0.85 -6.00 3.75
CA ASP A 299 1.57 -5.78 2.50
C ASP A 299 3.08 -5.98 2.70
N ALA A 300 3.63 -5.43 3.78
CA ALA A 300 5.04 -5.58 4.11
C ALA A 300 5.39 -7.04 4.41
N ARG A 301 4.56 -7.75 5.16
CA ARG A 301 4.74 -9.18 5.46
C ARG A 301 4.81 -10.00 4.17
N ARG A 302 3.82 -9.82 3.27
CA ARG A 302 3.80 -10.52 1.97
C ARG A 302 5.04 -10.22 1.14
N PHE A 303 5.46 -8.96 1.07
CA PHE A 303 6.65 -8.59 0.30
C PHE A 303 7.94 -9.20 0.89
N LEU A 304 8.08 -9.21 2.22
CA LEU A 304 9.26 -9.75 2.89
C LEU A 304 9.33 -11.29 2.82
N GLU A 305 8.18 -11.98 2.80
CA GLU A 305 8.10 -13.44 2.72
C GLU A 305 8.17 -13.96 1.27
N ASP A 306 7.39 -13.38 0.35
CA ASP A 306 7.21 -13.89 -1.01
C ASP A 306 7.98 -13.07 -2.08
N GLY A 307 8.51 -11.91 -1.70
CA GLY A 307 9.11 -10.95 -2.61
C GLY A 307 8.08 -10.11 -3.39
N PRO A 308 8.52 -9.37 -4.44
CA PRO A 308 7.61 -8.58 -5.26
C PRO A 308 6.60 -9.46 -5.99
N SER A 309 5.38 -8.96 -6.17
CA SER A 309 4.33 -9.67 -6.89
C SER A 309 4.70 -9.88 -8.37
N LEU A 310 4.08 -10.86 -9.04
CA LEU A 310 4.34 -11.11 -10.47
C LEU A 310 4.11 -9.85 -11.33
N LEU A 311 3.11 -9.03 -10.99
CA LEU A 311 2.87 -7.78 -11.71
C LEU A 311 4.01 -6.80 -11.48
N GLN A 312 4.50 -6.65 -10.25
CA GLN A 312 5.60 -5.74 -9.89
C GLN A 312 6.95 -6.17 -10.50
N LYS A 313 7.14 -7.47 -10.78
CA LYS A 313 8.36 -7.96 -11.45
C LYS A 313 8.49 -7.50 -12.91
N TYR A 314 7.37 -7.28 -13.59
CA TYR A 314 7.36 -7.01 -15.04
C TYR A 314 6.78 -5.65 -15.42
N LEU A 315 6.13 -4.94 -14.50
CA LEU A 315 5.44 -3.68 -14.76
C LEU A 315 5.94 -2.57 -13.83
N PRO A 316 6.02 -1.32 -14.33
CA PRO A 316 6.22 -0.14 -13.49
C PRO A 316 5.15 -0.02 -12.40
N PHE A 317 5.47 0.69 -11.31
CA PHE A 317 4.59 0.84 -10.15
C PHE A 317 3.15 1.25 -10.51
N TRP A 318 3.01 2.28 -11.35
CA TRP A 318 1.71 2.80 -11.75
C TRP A 318 0.85 1.76 -12.49
N ALA A 319 1.48 0.91 -13.31
CA ALA A 319 0.80 -0.10 -14.10
C ALA A 319 0.39 -1.28 -13.21
N ALA A 320 1.26 -1.69 -12.28
CA ALA A 320 0.95 -2.71 -11.28
C ALA A 320 -0.24 -2.27 -10.40
N ALA A 321 -0.20 -1.04 -9.88
CA ALA A 321 -1.27 -0.48 -9.06
C ALA A 321 -2.61 -0.37 -9.83
N MET A 322 -2.58 -0.02 -11.12
CA MET A 322 -3.77 0.05 -11.95
C MET A 322 -4.37 -1.33 -12.26
N LEU A 323 -3.53 -2.34 -12.53
CA LEU A 323 -3.99 -3.69 -12.81
C LEU A 323 -4.55 -4.41 -11.58
N ASP A 324 -3.95 -4.22 -10.40
CA ASP A 324 -4.49 -4.80 -9.17
C ASP A 324 -5.91 -4.28 -8.89
N ARG A 325 -6.18 -3.00 -9.20
CA ARG A 325 -7.55 -2.45 -9.14
C ARG A 325 -8.49 -3.02 -10.19
N LEU A 326 -8.03 -3.15 -11.43
CA LEU A 326 -8.83 -3.68 -12.51
C LEU A 326 -9.25 -5.13 -12.23
N LYS A 327 -8.37 -5.92 -11.60
CA LYS A 327 -8.66 -7.29 -11.17
C LYS A 327 -9.82 -7.36 -10.18
N VAL A 328 -9.90 -6.44 -9.22
CA VAL A 328 -11.02 -6.37 -8.27
C VAL A 328 -12.32 -5.98 -8.99
N MET A 329 -12.25 -5.05 -9.95
CA MET A 329 -13.41 -4.63 -10.76
C MET A 329 -13.94 -5.70 -11.73
N LEU A 330 -13.10 -6.65 -12.14
CA LEU A 330 -13.49 -7.75 -13.04
C LEU A 330 -14.56 -8.65 -12.41
N VAL A 331 -14.52 -8.88 -11.09
CA VAL A 331 -15.46 -9.80 -10.42
C VAL A 331 -16.91 -9.30 -10.48
N PRO A 332 -17.25 -8.06 -10.07
CA PRO A 332 -18.60 -7.51 -10.25
C PRO A 332 -19.02 -7.43 -11.71
N LEU A 333 -18.10 -7.08 -12.62
CA LEU A 333 -18.39 -6.97 -14.04
C LEU A 333 -18.81 -8.33 -14.63
N ILE A 334 -18.06 -9.38 -14.33
CA ILE A 334 -18.38 -10.76 -14.75
C ILE A 334 -19.70 -11.21 -14.12
N ALA A 335 -19.93 -10.91 -12.84
CA ALA A 335 -21.16 -11.23 -12.14
C ALA A 335 -22.39 -10.57 -12.78
N LEU A 336 -22.27 -9.32 -13.27
CA LEU A 336 -23.35 -8.62 -13.97
C LEU A 336 -23.51 -9.07 -15.43
N MET A 337 -22.41 -9.45 -16.08
CA MET A 337 -22.42 -9.93 -17.46
C MET A 337 -23.17 -11.27 -17.59
N MET A 338 -23.06 -12.16 -16.61
CA MET A 338 -23.75 -13.46 -16.61
C MET A 338 -25.29 -13.38 -16.77
N PRO A 339 -26.05 -12.65 -15.93
CA PRO A 339 -27.49 -12.51 -16.09
C PRO A 339 -27.85 -11.72 -17.36
N LEU A 340 -27.05 -10.72 -17.72
CA LEU A 340 -27.29 -9.92 -18.92
C LEU A 340 -27.22 -10.78 -20.18
N MET A 341 -26.22 -11.65 -20.29
CA MET A 341 -26.09 -12.62 -21.39
C MET A 341 -27.25 -13.62 -21.45
N LYS A 342 -27.91 -13.93 -20.32
CA LYS A 342 -29.11 -14.78 -20.30
C LYS A 342 -30.40 -14.03 -20.66
N ILE A 343 -30.51 -12.75 -20.31
CA ILE A 343 -31.72 -11.93 -20.50
C ILE A 343 -31.75 -11.31 -21.91
N LEU A 344 -30.60 -10.98 -22.48
CA LEU A 344 -30.50 -10.28 -23.77
C LEU A 344 -31.13 -11.08 -24.93
N PRO A 345 -30.81 -12.38 -25.12
CA PRO A 345 -31.41 -13.13 -26.21
C PRO A 345 -32.94 -13.21 -26.11
N PRO A 346 -33.56 -13.72 -25.01
CA PRO A 346 -35.02 -13.89 -24.95
C PRO A 346 -35.80 -12.56 -25.02
N THR A 347 -35.30 -11.48 -24.43
CA THR A 347 -35.97 -10.16 -24.51
C THR A 347 -35.97 -9.60 -25.93
N TYR A 348 -34.86 -9.78 -26.66
CA TYR A 348 -34.81 -9.44 -28.08
C TYR A 348 -35.81 -10.27 -28.90
N ARG A 349 -35.86 -11.59 -28.68
CA ARG A 349 -36.82 -12.48 -29.37
C ARG A 349 -38.27 -12.08 -29.07
N TRP A 350 -38.60 -11.87 -27.79
CA TRP A 350 -39.93 -11.47 -27.35
C TRP A 350 -40.36 -10.15 -28.00
N ARG A 351 -39.48 -9.15 -28.05
CA ARG A 351 -39.82 -7.84 -28.61
C ARG A 351 -40.07 -7.90 -30.12
N ILE A 352 -39.28 -8.67 -30.87
CA ILE A 352 -39.51 -8.88 -32.31
C ILE A 352 -40.83 -9.62 -32.54
N ARG A 353 -41.08 -10.68 -31.78
CA ARG A 353 -42.30 -11.49 -31.93
C ARG A 353 -43.57 -10.75 -31.51
N SER A 354 -43.52 -9.95 -30.44
CA SER A 354 -44.65 -9.10 -30.01
C SER A 354 -45.06 -8.11 -31.10
N ARG A 355 -44.11 -7.53 -31.85
CA ARG A 355 -44.44 -6.68 -33.00
C ARG A 355 -45.17 -7.45 -34.09
N ILE A 356 -44.74 -8.67 -34.40
CA ILE A 356 -45.41 -9.55 -35.38
C ILE A 356 -46.83 -9.90 -34.89
N TYR A 357 -47.01 -10.19 -33.60
CA TYR A 357 -48.32 -10.50 -33.02
C TYR A 357 -49.29 -9.32 -33.00
N THR A 358 -48.83 -8.08 -32.84
CA THR A 358 -49.71 -6.90 -32.95
C THR A 358 -50.39 -6.87 -34.31
N TRP A 359 -49.65 -7.11 -35.39
CA TRP A 359 -50.20 -7.16 -36.75
C TRP A 359 -51.12 -8.36 -36.99
N TYR A 360 -50.82 -9.52 -36.40
CA TYR A 360 -51.77 -10.64 -36.37
C TYR A 360 -53.08 -10.26 -35.66
N GLY A 361 -53.00 -9.51 -34.55
CA GLY A 361 -54.18 -9.00 -33.85
C GLY A 361 -55.00 -8.04 -34.70
N ASP A 362 -54.35 -7.17 -35.47
CA ASP A 362 -55.04 -6.28 -36.42
C ASP A 362 -55.71 -7.07 -37.54
N LEU A 363 -55.05 -8.11 -38.07
CA LEU A 363 -55.63 -9.02 -39.05
C LEU A 363 -56.86 -9.76 -38.48
N THR A 364 -56.77 -10.35 -37.28
CA THR A 364 -57.91 -11.03 -36.64
C THR A 364 -59.06 -10.07 -36.36
N ARG A 365 -58.78 -8.81 -36.03
CA ARG A 365 -59.82 -7.80 -35.84
C ARG A 365 -60.55 -7.50 -37.15
N ILE A 366 -59.81 -7.33 -38.24
CA ILE A 366 -60.39 -7.15 -39.59
C ILE A 366 -61.21 -8.38 -40.00
N GLU A 367 -60.73 -9.59 -39.72
CA GLU A 367 -61.44 -10.84 -40.02
C GLU A 367 -62.76 -10.95 -39.24
N ARG A 368 -62.79 -10.64 -37.94
CA ARG A 368 -64.04 -10.63 -37.17
C ARG A 368 -65.01 -9.55 -37.62
N GLU A 369 -64.51 -8.35 -37.94
CA GLU A 369 -65.34 -7.27 -38.48
C GLU A 369 -65.95 -7.70 -39.83
N ALA A 370 -65.19 -8.41 -40.68
CA ALA A 370 -65.67 -8.97 -41.93
C ALA A 370 -66.77 -10.02 -41.77
N GLU A 371 -66.73 -10.85 -40.71
CA GLU A 371 -67.77 -11.85 -40.43
C GLU A 371 -69.11 -11.24 -40.00
N THR A 372 -69.08 -10.03 -39.42
CA THR A 372 -70.27 -9.35 -38.87
C THR A 372 -70.80 -8.21 -39.74
N ALA A 373 -70.12 -7.85 -40.83
CA ALA A 373 -70.44 -6.69 -41.65
C ALA A 373 -71.55 -6.97 -42.70
N PRO A 374 -72.63 -6.16 -42.75
CA PRO A 374 -73.63 -6.24 -43.83
C PRO A 374 -73.21 -5.42 -45.07
N ASP A 375 -73.30 -6.06 -46.25
CA ASP A 375 -73.21 -5.55 -47.63
C ASP A 375 -72.03 -4.64 -48.08
N GLY A 376 -71.84 -4.59 -49.40
CA GLY A 376 -70.58 -4.31 -50.11
C GLY A 376 -69.81 -3.00 -49.79
N VAL A 377 -70.43 -1.99 -49.17
CA VAL A 377 -69.73 -0.75 -48.78
C VAL A 377 -68.81 -0.99 -47.57
N ALA A 378 -69.22 -1.84 -46.62
CA ALA A 378 -68.37 -2.19 -45.48
C ALA A 378 -67.19 -3.10 -45.90
N ARG A 379 -67.39 -3.94 -46.92
CA ARG A 379 -66.34 -4.82 -47.48
C ARG A 379 -65.23 -4.04 -48.18
N GLY A 380 -65.56 -3.00 -48.94
CA GLY A 380 -64.57 -2.14 -49.60
C GLY A 380 -63.62 -1.47 -48.60
N ALA A 381 -64.15 -0.95 -47.49
CA ALA A 381 -63.33 -0.35 -46.43
C ALA A 381 -62.41 -1.36 -45.71
N LEU A 382 -62.85 -2.62 -45.56
CA LEU A 382 -62.03 -3.69 -44.99
C LEU A 382 -60.90 -4.10 -45.93
N LEU A 383 -61.14 -4.16 -47.25
CA LEU A 383 -60.12 -4.44 -48.25
C LEU A 383 -59.04 -3.33 -48.31
N GLU A 384 -59.42 -2.06 -48.19
CA GLU A 384 -58.44 -0.96 -48.08
C GLU A 384 -57.57 -1.07 -46.82
N ARG A 385 -58.17 -1.46 -45.68
CA ARG A 385 -57.43 -1.70 -44.43
C ARG A 385 -56.50 -2.90 -44.53
N LEU A 386 -56.89 -3.98 -45.22
CA LEU A 386 -55.99 -5.11 -45.51
C LEU A 386 -54.83 -4.70 -46.43
N ALA A 387 -55.09 -3.90 -47.47
CA ALA A 387 -54.05 -3.40 -48.35
C ALA A 387 -53.10 -2.41 -47.64
N ALA A 388 -53.60 -1.65 -46.66
CA ALA A 388 -52.76 -0.83 -45.78
C ALA A 388 -51.89 -1.71 -44.87
N LEU A 389 -52.49 -2.69 -44.20
CA LEU A 389 -51.80 -3.65 -43.35
C LEU A 389 -50.70 -4.40 -44.12
N GLU A 390 -51.00 -4.86 -45.33
CA GLU A 390 -50.03 -5.54 -46.18
C GLU A 390 -48.84 -4.63 -46.52
N ARG A 391 -49.09 -3.39 -46.95
CA ARG A 391 -48.05 -2.40 -47.26
C ARG A 391 -47.14 -2.12 -46.06
N ASP A 392 -47.72 -2.03 -44.86
CA ASP A 392 -46.96 -1.81 -43.63
C ASP A 392 -46.12 -3.04 -43.27
N VAL A 393 -46.66 -4.25 -43.43
CA VAL A 393 -45.93 -5.50 -43.23
C VAL A 393 -44.78 -5.64 -44.23
N ARG A 394 -44.95 -5.21 -45.50
CA ARG A 394 -43.86 -5.26 -46.52
C ARG A 394 -42.66 -4.38 -46.17
N ARG A 395 -42.84 -3.33 -45.37
CA ARG A 395 -41.78 -2.38 -44.98
C ARG A 395 -40.96 -2.88 -43.79
N LEU A 396 -41.41 -3.92 -43.09
CA LEU A 396 -40.71 -4.49 -41.94
C LEU A 396 -39.45 -5.23 -42.37
N HIS A 397 -38.31 -4.72 -41.90
CA HIS A 397 -37.04 -5.45 -41.96
C HIS A 397 -36.87 -6.26 -40.67
N VAL A 398 -37.10 -7.57 -40.75
CA VAL A 398 -36.84 -8.51 -39.64
C VAL A 398 -35.57 -9.33 -39.89
N PRO A 399 -34.85 -9.78 -38.85
CA PRO A 399 -33.72 -10.69 -39.02
C PRO A 399 -34.16 -12.01 -39.67
N LEU A 400 -33.23 -12.67 -40.39
CA LEU A 400 -33.48 -13.92 -41.14
C LEU A 400 -34.17 -15.01 -40.31
N SER A 401 -33.86 -15.10 -39.02
CA SER A 401 -34.45 -16.09 -38.10
C SER A 401 -35.95 -15.90 -37.82
N TYR A 402 -36.54 -14.76 -38.20
CA TYR A 402 -37.97 -14.42 -38.01
C TYR A 402 -38.71 -14.20 -39.34
N THR A 403 -38.02 -14.40 -40.46
CA THR A 403 -38.57 -14.16 -41.79
C THR A 403 -39.76 -15.09 -42.09
N ASP A 404 -39.72 -16.33 -41.62
CA ASP A 404 -40.82 -17.30 -41.77
C ASP A 404 -42.12 -16.84 -41.09
N GLU A 405 -42.04 -16.21 -39.90
CA GLU A 405 -43.20 -15.69 -39.18
C GLU A 405 -43.86 -14.54 -39.95
N VAL A 406 -43.06 -13.67 -40.58
CA VAL A 406 -43.55 -12.58 -41.44
C VAL A 406 -44.13 -13.10 -42.75
N TYR A 407 -43.51 -14.12 -43.36
CA TYR A 407 -44.07 -14.75 -44.55
C TYR A 407 -45.42 -15.42 -44.27
N ASN A 408 -45.55 -16.13 -43.15
CA ASN A 408 -46.82 -16.70 -42.72
C ASN A 408 -47.90 -15.64 -42.51
N LEU A 409 -47.57 -14.50 -41.88
CA LEU A 409 -48.52 -13.40 -41.73
C LEU A 409 -49.03 -12.90 -43.09
N ARG A 410 -48.13 -12.75 -44.06
CA ARG A 410 -48.50 -12.32 -45.42
C ARG A 410 -49.40 -13.33 -46.13
N LEU A 411 -49.13 -14.63 -45.97
CA LEU A 411 -50.00 -15.68 -46.50
C LEU A 411 -51.41 -15.61 -45.90
N HIS A 412 -51.54 -15.33 -44.60
CA HIS A 412 -52.85 -15.16 -43.96
C HIS A 412 -53.57 -13.89 -44.43
N ILE A 413 -52.86 -12.77 -44.62
CA ILE A 413 -53.43 -11.54 -45.20
C ILE A 413 -53.99 -11.83 -46.60
N ASP A 414 -53.24 -12.54 -47.46
CA ASP A 414 -53.68 -12.92 -48.80
C ASP A 414 -54.89 -13.87 -48.78
N LEU A 415 -54.91 -14.84 -47.87
CA LEU A 415 -56.04 -15.75 -47.67
C LEU A 415 -57.34 -15.00 -47.30
N VAL A 416 -57.27 -14.10 -46.31
CA VAL A 416 -58.42 -13.29 -45.87
C VAL A 416 -58.88 -12.35 -46.98
N THR A 417 -57.93 -11.76 -47.71
CA THR A 417 -58.22 -10.90 -48.87
C THR A 417 -58.98 -11.68 -49.95
N ARG A 418 -58.54 -12.90 -50.27
CA ARG A 418 -59.22 -13.78 -51.24
C ARG A 418 -60.61 -14.20 -50.79
N ARG A 419 -60.81 -14.52 -49.51
CA ARG A 419 -62.14 -14.86 -48.97
C ARG A 419 -63.13 -13.70 -49.09
N LEU A 420 -62.67 -12.48 -48.83
CA LEU A 420 -63.48 -11.28 -48.92
C LEU A 420 -63.83 -10.90 -50.37
N THR A 421 -62.97 -11.23 -51.33
CA THR A 421 -63.23 -11.00 -52.77
C THR A 421 -63.96 -12.15 -53.46
N SER A 422 -63.96 -13.37 -52.89
CA SER A 422 -64.65 -14.55 -53.44
C SER A 422 -66.06 -14.78 -52.87
N SER A 423 -66.50 -13.96 -51.93
CA SER A 423 -67.83 -14.07 -51.27
C SER A 423 -68.85 -13.05 -51.81
N ASP A 424 -68.55 -12.45 -52.96
CA ASP A 424 -69.49 -11.79 -53.87
C ASP A 424 -69.98 -12.81 -54.91
#